data_AF-A0A6G3X1A8-F1
#
_entry.id   AF-A0A6G3X1A8-F1
#
_cell.length_a   1.000
_cell.length_b   1.000
_cell.length_c   1.000
_cell.angle_alpha   90.00
_cell.angle_beta   90.00
_cell.angle_gamma   90.00
#
_symmetry.space_group_name_H-M   'P 1'
#
loop_
_entity.id
_entity.type
_entity.pdbx_description
1 polymer ?
#
loop_
_entity_poly.entity_id
_entity_poly.type
_entity_poly.pdbx_seq_one_letter_code
_entity_poly.pdbx_strand_id
1 'polypeptide(L)' 'DADRHGIVTPDGGLMNPNHYLAVAIDYLYTHRDGWAAGTGIGKTLVSSSMIDRVAHDLGRTLVEVPVGFKWF' A
#
# COMPACT_ATOMS: atom_id res chain seq x y z
N ASP A 1 14.82 -1.55 15.16
CA ASP A 1 14.20 -2.89 15.02
C ASP A 1 13.96 -3.31 13.57
N ALA A 2 14.11 -2.42 12.58
CA ALA A 2 14.08 -2.76 11.13
C ALA A 2 12.69 -3.17 10.59
N ASP A 3 11.64 -2.68 11.23
CA ASP A 3 10.23 -2.79 10.83
C ASP A 3 9.80 -1.72 9.79
N ARG A 4 10.66 -0.73 9.55
CA ARG A 4 10.42 0.43 8.68
C ARG A 4 11.45 0.49 7.55
N HIS A 5 11.05 1.08 6.43
CA HIS A 5 11.86 1.22 5.23
C HIS A 5 11.86 2.66 4.70
N GLY A 6 12.93 3.02 4.00
CA GLY A 6 13.05 4.24 3.20
C GLY A 6 13.61 3.89 1.84
N ILE A 7 13.00 4.42 0.77
CA ILE A 7 13.36 4.12 -0.62
C ILE A 7 14.00 5.36 -1.23
N VAL A 8 15.20 5.21 -1.80
CA VAL A 8 15.94 6.31 -2.43
C VAL A 8 16.13 6.01 -3.92
N THR A 9 15.85 6.98 -4.78
CA THR A 9 16.15 6.91 -6.21
C THR A 9 17.23 7.93 -6.61
N PRO A 10 18.00 7.67 -7.69
CA PRO A 10 19.10 8.55 -8.10
C PRO A 10 18.68 9.99 -8.41
N ASP A 11 17.47 10.18 -8.92
CA ASP A 11 16.89 11.44 -9.40
C ASP A 11 15.91 12.09 -8.42
N GLY A 12 15.18 11.27 -7.65
CA GLY A 12 14.10 11.70 -6.75
C GLY A 12 14.49 11.78 -5.28
N GLY A 13 15.69 11.33 -4.89
CA GLY A 13 16.10 11.28 -3.50
C GLY A 13 15.21 10.34 -2.68
N LEU A 14 14.92 10.70 -1.42
CA LEU A 14 14.07 9.90 -0.54
C LEU A 14 12.59 10.01 -0.96
N MET A 15 12.02 8.89 -1.39
CA MET A 15 10.62 8.81 -1.81
C MET A 15 9.66 9.03 -0.62
N ASN A 16 8.57 9.77 -0.85
CA ASN A 16 7.49 9.86 0.12
C ASN A 16 6.92 8.47 0.44
N PRO A 17 6.80 8.08 1.73
CA PRO A 17 6.30 6.75 2.10
C PRO A 17 4.93 6.40 1.49
N ASN A 18 4.01 7.36 1.41
CA ASN A 18 2.69 7.12 0.81
C ASN A 18 2.76 6.83 -0.70
N HIS A 19 3.74 7.40 -1.41
CA HIS A 19 3.93 7.10 -2.83
C HIS A 19 4.42 5.66 -3.00
N TYR A 20 5.38 5.26 -2.18
CA TYR A 20 5.88 3.89 -2.21
C TYR A 20 4.77 2.88 -1.85
N LEU A 21 3.96 3.15 -0.84
CA LEU A 21 2.84 2.27 -0.46
C LEU A 21 1.85 2.08 -1.62
N ALA A 22 1.47 3.16 -2.32
CA ALA A 22 0.56 3.07 -3.46
C ALA A 22 1.15 2.21 -4.60
N VAL A 23 2.43 2.43 -4.94
CA VAL A 23 3.13 1.64 -5.98
C VAL A 23 3.31 0.18 -5.57
N ALA A 24 3.65 -0.09 -4.31
CA ALA A 24 3.83 -1.45 -3.82
C ALA A 24 2.51 -2.24 -3.84
N ILE A 25 1.39 -1.60 -3.48
CA ILE A 25 0.06 -2.22 -3.55
C ILE A 25 -0.29 -2.57 -5.00
N ASP A 26 -0.16 -1.62 -5.92
CA ASP A 26 -0.42 -1.82 -7.35
C ASP A 26 0.41 -2.99 -7.92
N TYR A 27 1.72 -2.97 -7.67
CA TYR A 27 2.63 -4.01 -8.14
C TYR A 27 2.27 -5.39 -7.57
N LEU A 28 2.02 -5.49 -6.26
CA LEU A 28 1.72 -6.78 -5.64
C LEU A 28 0.44 -7.40 -6.20
N TYR A 29 -0.63 -6.63 -6.37
CA TYR A 29 -1.91 -7.16 -6.88
C TYR A 29 -1.90 -7.50 -8.36
N THR A 30 -0.93 -7.00 -9.11
CA THR A 30 -0.74 -7.31 -10.54
C THR A 30 0.34 -8.38 -10.80
N HIS A 31 1.14 -8.75 -9.78
CA HIS A 31 2.28 -9.68 -9.91
C HIS A 31 2.27 -10.82 -8.87
N ARG A 32 1.09 -11.15 -8.32
CA ARG A 32 0.89 -12.24 -7.36
C ARG A 32 -0.28 -13.14 -7.77
N ASP A 33 -0.04 -13.96 -8.79
CA ASP A 33 -1.04 -14.89 -9.37
C ASP A 33 -1.59 -15.91 -8.37
N GLY A 34 -0.89 -16.17 -7.26
CA GLY A 34 -1.31 -17.10 -6.22
C GLY A 34 -2.17 -16.51 -5.10
N TRP A 35 -2.49 -15.21 -5.13
CA TRP A 35 -3.32 -14.60 -4.09
C TRP A 35 -4.80 -14.97 -4.25
N ALA A 36 -5.48 -15.19 -3.13
CA ALA A 36 -6.90 -15.48 -3.13
C ALA A 36 -7.69 -14.30 -3.72
N ALA A 37 -8.76 -14.59 -4.45
CA ALA A 37 -9.60 -13.55 -5.05
C ALA A 37 -10.14 -12.54 -4.02
N GLY A 38 -10.40 -13.01 -2.79
CA GLY A 38 -10.90 -12.19 -1.67
C GLY A 38 -9.85 -11.44 -0.85
N THR A 39 -8.57 -11.46 -1.23
CA THR A 39 -7.54 -10.69 -0.51
C THR A 39 -7.82 -9.19 -0.63
N GLY A 40 -7.86 -8.49 0.50
CA GLY A 40 -8.13 -7.05 0.61
C GLY A 40 -6.90 -6.21 0.89
N ILE A 41 -7.03 -4.90 0.73
CA ILE A 41 -5.97 -3.90 0.98
C ILE A 41 -6.23 -3.25 2.34
N GLY A 42 -5.31 -3.43 3.28
CA GLY A 42 -5.35 -2.75 4.57
C GLY A 42 -4.72 -1.35 4.49
N LYS A 43 -5.41 -0.33 5.01
CA LYS A 43 -4.94 1.06 5.02
C LYS A 43 -5.28 1.72 6.36
N THR A 44 -4.34 2.48 6.93
CA THR A 44 -4.67 3.32 8.10
C THR A 44 -5.34 4.63 7.67
N LEU A 45 -6.26 5.16 8.47
CA LEU A 45 -7.08 6.35 8.18
C LEU A 45 -6.29 7.60 7.71
N VAL A 46 -5.05 7.77 8.17
CA VAL A 46 -4.22 8.94 7.85
C VAL A 46 -3.34 8.76 6.60
N SER A 47 -3.43 7.61 5.93
CA SER A 47 -2.66 7.34 4.70
C SER A 47 -3.29 8.04 3.50
N SER A 48 -2.49 8.31 2.46
CA SER A 48 -2.92 9.07 1.28
C SER A 48 -4.13 8.45 0.57
N SER A 49 -5.01 9.32 0.05
CA SER A 49 -6.16 8.93 -0.78
C SER A 49 -5.79 8.30 -2.13
N MET A 50 -4.49 8.32 -2.48
CA MET A 50 -3.98 7.60 -3.64
C MET A 50 -4.18 6.08 -3.50
N ILE A 51 -4.08 5.55 -2.27
CA ILE A 51 -4.29 4.11 -2.02
C ILE A 51 -5.73 3.71 -2.33
N ASP A 52 -6.70 4.57 -2.00
CA ASP A 52 -8.12 4.34 -2.29
C ASP A 52 -8.39 4.25 -3.80
N ARG A 53 -7.73 5.12 -4.58
CA ARG A 53 -7.83 5.11 -6.05
C ARG A 53 -7.22 3.84 -6.64
N VAL A 54 -6.02 3.46 -6.20
CA VAL A 54 -5.37 2.22 -6.63
C VAL A 54 -6.23 1.00 -6.27
N ALA A 55 -6.78 0.93 -5.06
CA ALA A 55 -7.65 -0.17 -4.65
C ALA A 55 -8.91 -0.28 -5.52
N HIS A 56 -9.53 0.87 -5.83
CA HIS A 56 -10.68 0.95 -6.72
C HIS A 56 -10.34 0.48 -8.14
N ASP A 57 -9.25 0.96 -8.72
CA ASP A 57 -8.82 0.61 -10.08
C ASP A 57 -8.46 -0.88 -10.22
N LEU A 58 -7.93 -1.50 -9.15
CA LEU A 58 -7.67 -2.93 -9.06
C LEU A 58 -8.92 -3.78 -8.77
N GLY A 59 -10.06 -3.15 -8.46
CA GLY A 59 -11.29 -3.83 -8.06
C GLY A 59 -11.16 -4.61 -6.75
N ARG A 60 -10.32 -4.12 -5.81
CA ARG A 60 -10.04 -4.80 -4.53
C ARG A 60 -10.72 -4.08 -3.36
N THR A 61 -11.15 -4.86 -2.37
CA THR A 61 -11.73 -4.32 -1.13
C THR A 61 -10.66 -3.59 -0.34
N LEU A 62 -10.90 -2.31 -0.04
CA LEU A 62 -10.09 -1.52 0.88
C LEU A 62 -10.69 -1.59 2.29
N VAL A 63 -9.89 -1.96 3.28
CA VAL A 63 -10.27 -1.97 4.70
C VAL A 63 -9.50 -0.88 5.42
N GLU A 64 -10.21 0.19 5.78
CA GLU A 64 -9.64 1.33 6.50
C GLU A 64 -9.72 1.13 8.02
N VAL A 65 -8.60 1.33 8.71
CA VAL A 65 -8.46 1.08 10.15
C VAL A 65 -7.86 2.29 10.88
N PRO A 66 -8.02 2.41 12.22
CA PRO A 66 -7.33 3.43 13.00
C PRO A 66 -5.80 3.31 12.89
N VAL A 67 -5.08 4.34 13.33
CA VAL A 67 -3.60 4.31 13.33
C VAL A 67 -3.07 3.19 14.24
N GLY A 68 -2.11 2.43 13.71
CA GLY A 68 -1.35 1.40 14.43
C GLY A 68 -1.34 0.06 13.71
N PHE A 69 -0.18 -0.58 13.62
CA PHE A 69 0.00 -1.85 12.90
C PHE A 69 -0.79 -3.03 13.50
N LYS A 70 -1.24 -2.93 14.76
CA LYS A 70 -2.04 -3.94 15.47
C LYS A 70 -3.39 -4.30 14.83
N TRP A 71 -3.82 -3.54 13.82
CA TRP A 71 -5.08 -3.74 13.10
C TRP A 71 -4.91 -4.54 11.80
N PHE A 72 -3.67 -4.89 11.43
CA PHE A 72 -3.32 -5.77 10.30
C PHE A 72 -2.85 -7.12 10.82
#